data_AF-A0A932GN12-F1
#
_entry.id   AF-A0A932GN12-F1
#
_cell.length_a   1.000
_cell.length_b   1.000
_cell.length_c   1.000
_cell.angle_alpha   90.00
_cell.angle_beta   90.00
_cell.angle_gamma   90.00
#
_symmetry.space_group_name_H-M   'P 1'
#
loop_
_entity.id
_entity.type
_entity.pdbx_description
1 polymer ?
#
loop_
_entity_poly.entity_id
_entity_poly.type
_entity_poly.pdbx_seq_one_letter_code
_entity_poly.pdbx_strand_id
1 'polypeptide(L)'
;MRLRREMIDYLSGVLAKDLAEKGFVEIESSEAELAALIARVITEDLAVEDKLDDEVKEILRAHEKEIDQKNINYAQMFNLIKRKLVRERGLIL
;
A
#
# COMPACT_ATOMS: atom_id res chain seq x y z
N MET A 1 3.18 -2.26 3.73
CA MET A 1 3.71 -3.66 3.74
C MET A 1 4.53 -3.90 2.48
N ARG A 2 5.56 -4.76 2.48
CA ARG A 2 6.34 -5.04 1.24
C ARG A 2 5.88 -6.32 0.58
N LEU A 3 5.18 -6.20 -0.55
CA LEU A 3 4.92 -7.33 -1.45
C LEU A 3 6.12 -7.53 -2.38
N ARG A 4 6.47 -8.80 -2.64
CA ARG A 4 7.51 -9.13 -3.62
C ARG A 4 6.97 -8.89 -5.02
N ARG A 5 7.81 -8.41 -5.94
CA ARG A 5 7.42 -8.14 -7.33
C ARG A 5 6.78 -9.36 -8.01
N GLU A 6 7.37 -10.52 -7.83
CA GLU A 6 6.84 -11.80 -8.35
C GLU A 6 5.41 -12.09 -7.89
N MET A 7 5.07 -11.71 -6.65
CA MET A 7 3.72 -11.87 -6.12
C MET A 7 2.74 -10.87 -6.72
N ILE A 8 3.18 -9.63 -6.95
CA ILE A 8 2.37 -8.61 -7.65
C ILE A 8 2.08 -9.08 -9.08
N ASP A 9 3.09 -9.56 -9.80
CA ASP A 9 2.94 -10.04 -11.17
C ASP A 9 1.99 -11.25 -11.23
N TYR A 10 2.15 -12.21 -10.31
CA TYR A 10 1.26 -13.37 -10.19
C TYR A 10 -0.19 -12.96 -9.91
N LEU A 11 -0.42 -12.11 -8.90
CA LEU A 11 -1.76 -11.63 -8.55
C LEU A 11 -2.41 -10.88 -9.72
N SER A 12 -1.63 -10.06 -10.42
CA SER A 12 -2.13 -9.26 -11.54
C SER A 12 -2.56 -10.14 -12.71
N GLY A 13 -1.81 -11.21 -13.00
CA GLY A 13 -2.21 -12.20 -14.01
C GLY A 13 -3.49 -12.95 -13.64
N VAL A 14 -3.62 -13.39 -12.38
CA VAL A 14 -4.84 -14.05 -11.88
C VAL A 14 -6.05 -13.13 -11.98
N LEU A 15 -5.90 -11.87 -11.56
CA LEU A 15 -6.98 -10.87 -11.61
C LEU A 15 -7.38 -10.53 -13.04
N ALA A 16 -6.41 -10.30 -13.94
CA ALA A 16 -6.69 -10.01 -15.35
C ALA A 16 -7.50 -11.14 -15.99
N LYS A 17 -7.11 -12.39 -15.74
CA LYS A 17 -7.81 -13.58 -16.22
C LYS A 17 -9.24 -13.66 -15.67
N ASP A 18 -9.41 -13.50 -14.36
CA ASP A 18 -10.73 -13.58 -13.71
C ASP A 18 -11.69 -12.47 -14.20
N LEU A 19 -11.17 -11.26 -14.40
CA LEU A 19 -11.93 -10.13 -14.95
C LEU A 19 -12.37 -10.37 -16.40
N ALA A 20 -11.49 -10.95 -17.21
CA ALA A 20 -11.78 -11.33 -18.59
C ALA A 20 -12.84 -12.44 -18.66
N GLU A 21 -12.65 -13.53 -17.91
CA GLU A 21 -13.54 -14.70 -17.92
C GLU A 21 -14.95 -14.37 -17.42
N LYS A 22 -15.08 -13.48 -16.43
CA LYS A 22 -16.37 -13.06 -15.88
C LYS A 22 -17.08 -11.96 -16.69
N GLY A 23 -16.41 -11.40 -17.70
CA GLY A 23 -16.97 -10.34 -18.54
C GLY A 23 -17.25 -9.03 -17.78
N PHE A 24 -16.51 -8.76 -16.69
CA PHE A 24 -16.66 -7.52 -15.93
C PHE A 24 -15.99 -6.32 -16.60
N VAL A 25 -15.12 -6.58 -17.57
CA VAL A 25 -14.37 -5.57 -18.31
C VAL A 25 -14.42 -5.89 -19.80
N GLU A 26 -14.54 -4.85 -20.62
CA GLU A 26 -14.35 -4.95 -22.07
C GLU A 26 -12.87 -4.73 -22.35
N ILE A 27 -12.19 -5.77 -22.82
CA ILE A 27 -10.75 -5.73 -23.10
C ILE A 27 -10.58 -5.39 -24.57
N GLU A 28 -10.26 -4.13 -24.86
CA GLU A 28 -9.93 -3.67 -26.23
C GLU A 28 -8.52 -4.12 -26.66
N SER A 29 -7.68 -4.52 -25.70
CA SER A 29 -6.30 -4.98 -25.93
C SER A 29 -6.06 -6.44 -25.49
N SER A 30 -4.87 -6.77 -25.00
CA SER A 30 -4.53 -8.13 -24.56
C SER A 30 -4.66 -8.32 -23.05
N GLU A 31 -4.95 -9.54 -22.59
CA GLU A 31 -4.94 -9.89 -21.15
C GLU A 31 -3.60 -9.55 -20.47
N ALA A 32 -2.49 -9.65 -21.21
CA ALA A 32 -1.16 -9.31 -20.71
C ALA A 32 -1.02 -7.81 -20.41
N GLU A 33 -1.62 -6.95 -21.23
CA GLU A 33 -1.65 -5.51 -20.98
C GLU A 33 -2.55 -5.15 -19.79
N LEU A 34 -3.68 -5.84 -19.64
CA LEU A 34 -4.53 -5.70 -18.45
C LEU A 34 -3.77 -6.10 -17.18
N ALA A 35 -3.06 -7.22 -17.20
CA ALA A 35 -2.23 -7.65 -16.07
C ALA A 35 -1.12 -6.63 -15.76
N ALA A 36 -0.47 -6.06 -16.77
CA ALA A 36 0.54 -5.01 -16.57
C ALA A 36 -0.06 -3.73 -15.96
N LEU A 37 -1.28 -3.35 -16.37
CA LEU A 37 -2.00 -2.22 -15.79
C LEU A 37 -2.34 -2.47 -14.32
N ILE A 38 -2.86 -3.65 -13.99
CA ILE A 38 -3.17 -4.05 -12.61
C ILE A 38 -1.90 -4.03 -11.75
N ALA A 39 -0.79 -4.59 -12.24
CA ALA A 39 0.49 -4.59 -11.53
C ALA A 39 0.98 -3.17 -11.26
N ARG A 40 0.82 -2.25 -12.22
CA ARG A 40 1.18 -0.84 -12.06
C ARG A 40 0.34 -0.18 -10.97
N VAL A 41 -0.99 -0.36 -11.00
CA VAL A 41 -1.90 0.19 -9.99
C VAL A 41 -1.55 -0.31 -8.59
N ILE A 42 -1.33 -1.62 -8.43
CA ILE A 42 -0.91 -2.19 -7.14
C ILE A 42 0.42 -1.57 -6.67
N THR A 43 1.38 -1.42 -7.57
CA THR A 43 2.69 -0.86 -7.25
C THR A 43 2.60 0.62 -6.84
N GLU A 44 1.78 1.40 -7.54
CA GLU A 44 1.54 2.81 -7.23
C GLU A 44 0.88 2.96 -5.85
N ASP A 45 -0.10 2.11 -5.53
CA ASP A 45 -0.77 2.10 -4.23
C ASP A 45 0.19 1.74 -3.08
N LEU A 46 0.98 0.68 -3.24
CA LEU A 46 2.02 0.31 -2.27
C LEU A 46 3.05 1.42 -2.07
N ALA A 47 3.39 2.17 -3.12
CA ALA A 47 4.32 3.30 -3.01
C ALA A 47 3.74 4.47 -2.21
N VAL A 48 2.42 4.67 -2.22
CA VAL A 48 1.74 5.63 -1.34
C VAL A 48 1.81 5.16 0.11
N GLU A 49 1.59 3.86 0.36
CA GLU A 49 1.71 3.29 1.70
C GLU A 49 3.14 3.40 2.24
N ASP A 50 4.16 3.09 1.43
CA ASP A 50 5.57 3.18 1.83
C ASP A 50 5.96 4.62 2.21
N LYS A 51 5.51 5.61 1.42
CA LYS A 51 5.74 7.04 1.74
C LYS A 51 5.07 7.45 3.05
N LEU A 52 3.86 6.97 3.29
CA LEU A 52 3.14 7.21 4.53
C LEU A 52 3.90 6.60 5.72
N ASP A 53 4.37 5.37 5.59
CA ASP A 53 5.13 4.68 6.64
C ASP A 53 6.44 5.41 6.97
N ASP A 54 7.15 5.90 5.96
CA ASP A 54 8.38 6.67 6.16
C ASP A 54 8.12 8.01 6.85
N GLU A 55 7.04 8.70 6.49
CA GLU A 55 6.64 9.93 7.18
C GLU A 55 6.28 9.69 8.65
N VAL A 56 5.55 8.61 8.95
CA VAL A 56 5.25 8.23 10.33
C VAL A 56 6.54 7.98 11.12
N LYS A 57 7.54 7.32 10.52
CA LYS A 57 8.85 7.10 11.17
C LYS A 57 9.57 8.42 11.43
N GLU A 58 9.55 9.37 10.50
CA GLU A 58 10.16 10.69 10.69
C GLU A 58 9.50 11.46 11.84
N ILE A 59 8.16 11.43 11.93
CA ILE A 59 7.44 12.02 13.06
C ILE A 59 7.86 11.37 14.38
N LEU A 60 7.93 10.04 14.42
CA LEU A 60 8.34 9.32 15.64
C LEU A 60 9.80 9.60 16.03
N ARG A 61 10.71 9.70 15.05
CA ARG A 61 12.13 10.04 15.29
C ARG A 61 12.28 11.41 15.94
N ALA A 62 11.48 12.40 15.53
CA ALA A 62 11.48 13.72 16.16
C ALA A 62 11.08 13.68 17.65
N HIS A 63 10.35 12.65 18.08
CA HIS A 63 9.85 12.48 19.45
C HIS A 63 10.50 11.30 20.21
N GLU A 64 11.58 10.71 19.69
CA GLU A 64 12.18 9.48 20.22
C GLU A 64 12.54 9.58 21.71
N LYS A 65 13.17 10.69 22.13
CA LYS A 65 13.51 10.94 23.54
C LYS A 65 12.30 10.96 24.47
N GLU A 66 11.16 11.48 24.02
CA GLU A 66 9.94 11.50 24.83
C GLU A 66 9.27 10.14 24.89
N ILE A 67 9.31 9.38 23.79
CA ILE A 67 8.79 8.02 23.70
C ILE A 67 9.54 7.13 24.69
N ASP A 68 10.87 7.24 24.73
CA ASP A 68 11.73 6.50 25.66
C ASP A 68 11.47 6.90 27.12
N GLN A 69 11.44 8.20 27.41
CA GLN A 69 11.22 8.70 28.78
C GLN A 69 9.85 8.29 29.34
N LYS A 70 8.81 8.26 28.49
CA LYS A 70 7.44 7.91 28.88
C LYS A 70 7.16 6.40 28.74
N ASN A 71 8.16 5.61 28.36
CA ASN A 71 8.07 4.15 28.17
C ASN A 71 6.91 3.75 27.23
N ILE A 72 6.71 4.54 26.16
CA ILE A 72 5.60 4.38 25.23
C ILE A 72 5.92 3.27 24.22
N ASN A 73 4.93 2.42 23.91
CA ASN A 73 5.08 1.40 22.88
C ASN A 73 5.14 2.03 21.48
N TYR A 74 6.32 1.97 20.85
CA TYR A 74 6.57 2.50 19.51
C TYR A 74 5.59 1.98 18.45
N ALA A 75 5.32 0.67 18.44
CA ALA A 75 4.45 0.04 17.46
C ALA A 75 2.98 0.51 17.61
N GLN A 76 2.51 0.73 18.84
CA GLN A 76 1.19 1.31 19.08
C GLN A 76 1.14 2.76 18.58
N MET A 77 2.16 3.57 18.87
CA MET A 77 2.21 4.96 18.43
C MET A 77 2.28 5.09 16.90
N PHE A 78 3.08 4.24 16.26
CA PHE A 78 3.15 4.13 14.80
C PHE A 78 1.76 3.91 14.19
N ASN A 79 1.01 2.92 14.70
CA ASN A 79 -0.33 2.62 14.21
C ASN A 79 -1.31 3.78 14.44
N LEU A 80 -1.22 4.49 15.57
CA LEU A 80 -2.07 5.63 15.88
C LEU A 80 -1.82 6.80 14.92
N ILE A 81 -0.55 7.15 14.69
CA ILE A 81 -0.17 8.24 13.78
C ILE A 81 -0.52 7.86 12.34
N LYS A 82 -0.22 6.62 11.91
CA LYS A 82 -0.60 6.11 10.57
C LYS A 82 -2.10 6.27 10.34
N ARG A 83 -2.95 5.80 11.28
CA ARG A 83 -4.42 5.96 11.18
C ARG A 83 -4.88 7.40 11.16
N LYS A 84 -4.20 8.30 11.87
CA LYS A 84 -4.51 9.72 11.86
C LYS A 84 -4.24 10.32 10.47
N LEU A 85 -3.04 10.11 9.94
CA LEU A 85 -2.63 10.62 8.62
C LEU A 85 -3.50 10.07 7.48
N VAL A 86 -3.88 8.79 7.55
CA VAL A 86 -4.80 8.16 6.58
C VAL A 86 -6.13 8.90 6.51
N ARG A 87 -6.73 9.18 7.68
CA ARG A 87 -8.00 9.92 7.76
C ARG A 87 -7.87 11.36 7.29
N GLU A 88 -6.79 12.05 7.67
CA GLU A 88 -6.56 13.45 7.28
C GLU A 88 -6.37 13.60 5.77
N ARG A 89 -5.81 12.59 5.11
CA ARG A 89 -5.53 12.60 3.67
C ARG A 89 -6.60 11.89 2.83
N GLY A 90 -7.62 11.33 3.46
CA GLY A 90 -8.65 10.54 2.76
C GLY A 90 -8.09 9.31 2.06
N LEU A 91 -7.00 8.73 2.56
CA LEU A 91 -6.43 7.50 2.02
C LEU A 91 -7.29 6.30 2.43
N ILE A 92 -7.34 5.30 1.56
CA ILE A 92 -7.97 4.01 1.83
C ILE A 92 -6.83 3.00 1.99
N LEU A 93 -6.83 2.26 3.09
CA LEU A 93 -5.90 1.16 3.39
C LEU A 93 -6.68 -0.16 3.46
#